data_AF-A0A1G6LHX2-F1
#
_entry.id   AF-A0A1G6LHX2-F1
#
_cell.length_a   1.000
_cell.length_b   1.000
_cell.length_c   1.000
_cell.angle_alpha   90.00
_cell.angle_beta   90.00
_cell.angle_gamma   90.00
#
_symmetry.space_group_name_H-M   'P 1'
#
loop_
_entity.id
_entity.type
_entity.pdbx_description
1 polymer ?
#
loop_
_entity_poly.entity_id
_entity_poly.type
_entity_poly.pdbx_seq_one_letter_code
_entity_poly.pdbx_strand_id
1 'polypeptide(L)'
;MGQFDRVAFKQSGENLFDDLFGFNRQLTETIAYSNTWKNGTLKERMEMKVQEEQLESAATNIKKVQAGTETLQEIYQSQTDLVQMENSYVFSLDIDIQDDIDDEAINARNRQRKKQARTNTR
;
A
#
# COMPACT_ATOMS: atom_id res chain seq x y z
N MET A 1 42.34 12.94 -38.43
CA MET A 1 42.67 12.31 -37.14
C MET A 1 41.49 12.48 -36.21
N GLY A 2 40.97 11.40 -35.62
CA GLY A 2 39.82 11.47 -34.72
C GLY A 2 40.25 12.09 -33.39
N GLN A 3 39.65 13.22 -33.02
CA GLN A 3 39.89 13.85 -31.72
C GLN A 3 39.05 13.13 -30.66
N PHE A 4 39.71 12.61 -29.62
CA PHE A 4 39.03 11.95 -28.52
C PHE A 4 38.29 12.98 -27.65
N ASP A 5 36.97 12.85 -27.55
CA ASP A 5 36.14 13.68 -26.69
C ASP A 5 36.02 13.09 -25.29
N ARG A 6 36.78 13.68 -24.35
CA ARG A 6 36.80 13.26 -22.94
C ARG A 6 35.48 13.55 -22.24
N VAL A 7 34.72 14.56 -22.69
CA VAL A 7 33.45 14.94 -22.07
C VAL A 7 32.39 13.92 -22.44
N ALA A 8 32.28 13.62 -23.73
CA ALA A 8 31.37 12.60 -24.23
C ALA A 8 31.67 11.22 -23.63
N PHE A 9 32.95 10.86 -23.52
CA PHE A 9 33.35 9.60 -22.89
C PHE A 9 32.89 9.49 -21.42
N LYS A 10 33.09 10.55 -20.63
CA LYS A 10 32.68 10.56 -19.22
C LYS A 10 31.16 10.45 -19.09
N GLN A 11 30.41 11.22 -19.86
CA GLN A 11 28.94 11.17 -19.86
C GLN A 11 28.41 9.78 -20.24
N SER A 12 28.98 9.18 -21.29
CA SER A 12 28.60 7.81 -21.68
C SER A 12 28.93 6.79 -20.58
N GLY A 13 30.04 6.96 -19.87
CA GLY A 13 30.42 6.10 -18.75
C GLY A 13 29.50 6.26 -17.54
N GLU A 14 29.10 7.49 -17.22
CA GLU A 14 28.12 7.76 -16.15
C GLU A 14 26.77 7.11 -16.45
N ASN A 15 26.23 7.30 -17.65
CA ASN A 15 24.96 6.69 -18.03
C ASN A 15 25.02 5.15 -17.98
N LEU A 16 26.09 4.55 -18.50
CA LEU A 16 26.26 3.10 -18.45
C LEU A 16 26.36 2.59 -17.01
N PHE A 17 27.02 3.34 -16.13
CA PHE A 17 27.11 2.98 -14.71
C PHE A 17 25.73 3.06 -14.05
N ASP A 18 25.00 4.16 -14.28
CA ASP A 18 23.67 4.36 -13.71
C ASP A 18 22.71 3.24 -14.15
N ASP A 19 22.75 2.83 -15.42
CA ASP A 19 21.94 1.74 -15.96
C ASP A 19 22.31 0.36 -15.37
N LEU A 20 23.62 0.07 -15.26
CA LEU A 20 24.10 -1.24 -14.79
C LEU A 20 23.80 -1.47 -13.30
N PHE A 21 23.81 -0.41 -12.50
CA PHE A 21 23.66 -0.48 -11.05
C PHE A 21 22.32 0.07 -10.56
N GLY A 22 21.50 0.64 -11.45
CA GLY A 22 20.20 1.23 -11.12
C GLY A 22 20.29 2.48 -10.27
N PHE A 23 21.35 3.27 -10.41
CA PHE A 23 21.48 4.54 -9.68
C PHE A 23 20.62 5.61 -10.34
N ASN A 24 19.71 6.22 -9.58
CA ASN A 24 19.00 7.42 -10.00
C ASN A 24 19.69 8.65 -9.43
N ARG A 25 20.75 9.10 -10.12
CA ARG A 25 21.57 10.21 -9.63
C ARG A 25 20.88 11.56 -9.84
N GLN A 26 21.16 12.50 -8.93
CA GLN A 26 20.71 13.89 -9.09
C GLN A 26 21.68 14.68 -9.97
N LEU A 27 21.18 15.76 -10.61
CA LEU A 27 22.02 16.64 -11.44
C LEU A 27 23.29 17.09 -10.70
N THR A 28 23.16 17.41 -9.41
CA THR A 28 24.23 17.85 -8.51
C THR A 28 25.36 16.84 -8.35
N GLU A 29 25.07 15.56 -8.53
CA GLU A 29 26.06 14.49 -8.39
C GLU A 29 26.86 14.28 -9.68
N THR A 30 26.38 14.76 -10.82
CA THR A 30 26.98 14.51 -12.14
C THR A 30 28.37 15.13 -12.26
N ILE A 31 29.30 14.46 -12.96
CA ILE A 31 30.64 15.01 -13.21
C ILE A 31 30.56 16.34 -13.97
N ALA A 32 29.61 16.48 -14.90
CA ALA A 32 29.35 17.74 -15.60
C ALA A 32 29.07 18.89 -14.62
N TYR A 33 28.23 18.65 -13.60
CA TYR A 33 27.94 19.63 -12.56
C TYR A 33 29.17 20.01 -11.75
N SER A 34 29.91 19.01 -11.25
CA SER A 34 31.16 19.28 -10.53
C SER A 34 32.18 20.08 -11.36
N ASN A 35 32.25 19.86 -12.68
CA ASN A 35 33.19 20.55 -13.55
C ASN A 35 32.83 22.03 -13.77
N THR A 36 31.54 22.35 -13.96
CA THR A 36 31.11 23.75 -14.16
C THR A 36 31.24 24.59 -12.89
N TRP A 37 30.98 24.02 -11.71
CA TRP A 37 31.18 24.75 -10.45
C TRP A 37 32.65 25.02 -10.15
N LYS A 38 33.53 24.07 -10.48
CA LYS A 38 34.98 24.22 -10.26
C LYS A 38 35.63 25.13 -11.30
N ASN A 39 35.37 24.87 -12.58
CA ASN A 39 36.15 25.45 -13.69
C ASN A 39 35.30 26.25 -14.68
N GLY A 40 33.97 26.21 -14.57
CA GLY A 40 33.07 26.91 -15.48
C GLY A 40 33.04 28.42 -15.25
N THR A 41 32.61 29.14 -16.28
CA THR A 41 32.39 30.59 -16.26
C THR A 41 31.17 30.96 -15.42
N LEU A 42 31.04 32.25 -15.04
CA LEU A 42 29.88 32.72 -14.27
C LEU A 42 28.56 32.43 -15.00
N LYS A 43 28.55 32.58 -16.33
CA LYS A 43 27.37 32.30 -17.15
C LYS A 43 26.98 30.82 -17.08
N GLU A 44 27.93 29.91 -17.27
CA GLU A 44 27.70 28.46 -17.20
C GLU A 44 27.21 28.02 -15.82
N ARG A 45 27.75 28.61 -14.74
CA ARG A 45 27.28 28.33 -13.37
C ARG A 45 25.84 28.80 -13.15
N MET A 46 25.51 29.99 -13.67
CA MET A 46 24.15 30.52 -13.59
C MET A 46 23.15 29.66 -14.36
N GLU A 47 23.50 29.27 -15.59
CA GLU A 47 22.68 28.36 -16.41
C GLU A 47 22.47 27.02 -15.71
N MET A 48 23.53 26.48 -15.11
CA MET A 48 23.43 25.21 -14.38
C MET A 48 22.55 25.30 -13.14
N LYS A 49 22.62 26.42 -12.40
CA LYS A 49 21.74 26.67 -11.25
C LYS A 49 20.28 26.76 -11.68
N VAL A 50 19.99 27.44 -12.79
CA VAL A 50 18.62 27.50 -13.33
C VAL A 50 18.13 26.09 -13.69
N GLN A 51 18.99 25.25 -14.26
CA GLN A 51 18.64 23.88 -14.62
C GLN A 51 18.36 23.00 -13.38
N GLU A 52 19.13 23.18 -12.30
CA GLU A 52 18.89 22.54 -11.01
C GLU A 52 17.52 22.92 -10.44
N GLU A 53 17.19 24.22 -10.41
CA GLU A 53 15.90 24.74 -9.93
C GLU A 53 14.70 24.23 -10.76
N GLN A 54 14.88 24.09 -12.08
CA GLN A 54 13.86 23.52 -12.97
C GLN A 54 13.59 22.03 -12.70
N LEU A 55 14.63 21.24 -12.45
CA LEU A 55 14.49 19.83 -12.10
C LEU A 55 13.84 19.65 -10.73
N GLU A 56 14.20 20.47 -9.77
CA GLU A 56 13.63 20.43 -8.42
C GLU A 56 12.14 20.81 -8.43
N SER A 57 11.77 21.87 -9.16
CA SER A 57 10.37 22.26 -9.32
C SER A 57 9.54 21.19 -10.05
N ALA A 58 10.08 20.53 -11.09
CA ALA A 58 9.43 19.40 -11.74
C ALA A 58 9.21 18.22 -10.76
N ALA A 59 10.20 17.89 -9.93
CA ALA A 59 10.09 16.84 -8.92
C ALA A 59 9.02 17.15 -7.85
N THR A 60 8.87 18.42 -7.44
CA THR A 60 7.83 18.81 -6.47
C THR A 60 6.42 18.69 -7.03
N ASN A 61 6.23 18.93 -8.33
CA ASN A 61 4.94 18.76 -8.99
C ASN A 61 4.50 17.28 -9.04
N ILE A 62 5.45 16.35 -9.24
CA ILE A 62 5.17 14.90 -9.22
C ILE A 62 4.73 14.43 -7.82
N LYS A 63 5.41 14.89 -6.77
CA LYS A 63 5.07 14.53 -5.37
C LYS A 63 3.66 14.99 -4.96
N LYS A 64 3.21 16.15 -5.46
CA LYS A 64 1.84 16.65 -5.19
C LYS A 64 0.76 15.80 -5.87
N VAL A 65 1.04 15.26 -7.05
CA VAL A 65 0.13 14.36 -7.76
C VAL A 65 0.04 13.01 -7.03
N GLN A 66 1.16 12.47 -6.55
CA GLN A 66 1.20 11.19 -5.83
C GLN A 66 0.43 11.20 -4.50
N ALA A 67 0.56 12.26 -3.69
CA ALA A 67 -0.21 12.41 -2.46
C ALA A 67 -1.74 12.47 -2.74
N GLY A 68 -2.14 13.08 -3.86
CA GLY A 68 -3.54 13.09 -4.31
C GLY A 68 -4.05 11.72 -4.78
N THR A 69 -3.19 10.87 -5.35
CA THR A 69 -3.58 9.53 -5.81
C THR A 69 -3.64 8.51 -4.67
N GLU A 70 -2.73 8.58 -3.70
CA GLU A 70 -2.72 7.70 -2.52
C GLU A 70 -3.98 7.90 -1.69
N THR A 71 -4.38 9.15 -1.44
CA THR A 71 -5.62 9.48 -0.73
C THR A 71 -6.88 8.96 -1.43
N LEU A 72 -6.96 9.05 -2.75
CA LEU A 72 -8.09 8.50 -3.52
C LEU A 72 -8.11 6.96 -3.49
N GLN A 73 -6.95 6.32 -3.52
CA GLN A 73 -6.84 4.87 -3.47
C GLN A 73 -7.24 4.32 -2.09
N GLU A 74 -6.78 4.94 -1.00
CA GLU A 74 -7.18 4.61 0.38
C GLU A 74 -8.69 4.79 0.59
N ILE A 75 -9.28 5.87 0.07
CA ILE A 75 -10.74 6.11 0.13
C ILE A 75 -11.52 5.02 -0.63
N TYR A 76 -11.01 4.55 -1.76
CA TYR A 76 -11.64 3.50 -2.54
C TYR A 76 -11.54 2.14 -1.83
N GLN A 77 -10.37 1.82 -1.27
CA GLN A 77 -10.14 0.61 -0.47
C GLN A 77 -11.08 0.55 0.74
N SER A 78 -11.19 1.65 1.49
CA SER A 78 -12.07 1.77 2.66
C SER A 78 -13.55 1.55 2.29
N GLN A 79 -14.01 2.10 1.16
CA GLN A 79 -15.37 1.86 0.67
C GLN A 79 -15.60 0.40 0.27
N THR A 80 -14.62 -0.26 -0.37
CA THR A 80 -14.75 -1.68 -0.73
C THR A 80 -14.84 -2.59 0.49
N ASP A 81 -14.10 -2.29 1.55
CA ASP A 81 -14.11 -3.08 2.79
C ASP A 81 -15.46 -2.98 3.51
N LEU A 82 -16.08 -1.79 3.53
CA LEU A 82 -17.42 -1.59 4.10
C LEU A 82 -18.50 -2.38 3.34
N VAL A 83 -18.45 -2.39 2.01
CA VAL A 83 -19.40 -3.14 1.16
C VAL A 83 -19.23 -4.65 1.32
N GLN A 84 -17.99 -5.14 1.47
CA GLN A 84 -17.75 -6.56 1.75
C GLN A 84 -18.27 -6.96 3.14
N MET A 85 -18.11 -6.09 4.14
CA MET A 85 -18.65 -6.34 5.47
C MET A 85 -20.18 -6.42 5.44
N GLU A 86 -20.88 -5.49 4.78
CA GLU A 86 -22.34 -5.53 4.64
C GLU A 86 -22.83 -6.81 3.93
N ASN A 87 -22.18 -7.22 2.84
CA ASN A 87 -22.56 -8.44 2.12
C ASN A 87 -22.36 -9.73 2.94
N SER A 88 -21.40 -9.73 3.88
CA SER A 88 -21.19 -10.87 4.78
C SER A 88 -22.36 -11.07 5.75
N TYR A 89 -22.96 -9.99 6.25
CA TYR A 89 -24.11 -10.06 7.18
C TYR A 89 -25.42 -10.49 6.51
N VAL A 90 -25.58 -10.26 5.20
CA VAL A 90 -26.81 -10.60 4.47
C VAL A 90 -26.89 -12.10 4.14
N PHE A 91 -25.77 -12.83 4.11
CA PHE A 91 -25.74 -14.23 3.63
C PHE A 91 -25.57 -15.30 4.74
N SER A 92 -25.42 -14.93 6.02
CA SER A 92 -25.12 -15.90 7.10
C SER A 92 -26.16 -15.91 8.23
N LEU A 93 -27.45 -15.95 7.88
CA LEU A 93 -28.54 -16.28 8.81
C LEU A 93 -29.23 -17.58 8.34
N ASP A 94 -28.58 -18.71 8.60
CA ASP A 94 -29.24 -20.03 8.56
C ASP A 94 -30.09 -20.16 9.84
N ILE A 95 -31.32 -19.64 9.79
CA ILE A 95 -32.28 -19.80 10.88
C ILE A 95 -32.87 -21.21 10.76
N ASP A 96 -32.30 -22.16 11.51
CA ASP A 96 -32.86 -23.50 11.64
C ASP A 96 -33.95 -23.50 12.73
N ILE A 97 -35.21 -23.66 12.31
CA ILE A 97 -36.40 -23.62 13.19
C ILE A 97 -36.74 -25.05 13.71
N GLN A 98 -35.89 -26.05 13.47
CA GLN A 98 -36.22 -27.45 13.80
C GLN A 98 -36.16 -27.81 15.29
N ASP A 99 -35.57 -26.97 16.14
CA ASP A 99 -35.42 -27.26 17.58
C ASP A 99 -36.55 -26.73 18.48
N ASP A 100 -37.55 -26.01 17.93
CA ASP A 100 -38.61 -25.34 18.71
C ASP A 100 -39.90 -26.18 18.84
N ILE A 101 -39.82 -27.49 18.62
CA ILE A 101 -40.93 -28.43 18.81
C ILE A 101 -40.73 -29.17 20.15
N ASP A 102 -41.50 -28.79 21.16
CA ASP A 102 -41.49 -29.44 22.48
C ASP A 102 -41.89 -30.92 22.40
N ASP A 103 -40.91 -31.83 22.39
CA ASP A 103 -41.08 -33.30 22.44
C ASP A 103 -41.93 -33.79 23.62
N GLU A 104 -42.03 -32.96 24.67
CA GLU A 104 -42.79 -33.25 25.89
C GLU A 104 -44.31 -33.35 25.61
N ALA A 105 -44.82 -32.67 24.57
CA ALA A 105 -46.21 -32.76 24.15
C ALA A 105 -46.57 -34.12 23.52
N ILE A 106 -45.60 -34.84 22.96
CA ILE A 106 -45.82 -36.09 22.21
C ILE A 106 -45.75 -37.32 23.14
N ASN A 107 -44.84 -37.33 24.13
CA ASN A 107 -44.47 -38.56 24.85
C ASN A 107 -44.93 -38.64 26.32
N ALA A 108 -45.59 -37.61 26.87
CA ALA A 108 -45.89 -37.51 28.31
C ALA A 108 -46.93 -38.52 28.88
N ARG A 109 -47.57 -39.37 28.08
CA ARG A 109 -48.68 -40.22 28.58
C ARG A 109 -48.29 -41.49 29.35
N ASN A 110 -47.01 -41.90 29.39
CA ASN A 110 -46.68 -43.28 29.76
C ASN A 110 -45.84 -43.52 31.02
N ARG A 111 -45.79 -42.60 32.00
CA ARG A 111 -45.09 -42.83 33.27
C ARG A 111 -45.98 -42.67 34.49
N GLN A 112 -47.01 -43.53 34.60
CA GLN A 112 -47.63 -43.81 35.90
C GLN A 112 -47.17 -45.17 36.44
N ARG A 113 -46.88 -45.16 37.76
CA ARG A 113 -46.82 -46.26 38.74
C ARG A 113 -45.45 -46.92 38.97
N LYS A 114 -44.90 -46.75 40.18
CA LYS A 114 -45.03 -47.60 41.40
C LYS A 114 -43.96 -47.13 42.41
N LYS A 115 -44.34 -46.68 43.62
CA LYS A 115 -44.28 -47.40 44.92
C LYS A 115 -42.86 -47.94 45.24
N GLN A 116 -42.24 -47.79 46.41
CA GLN A 116 -42.67 -47.47 47.78
C GLN A 116 -41.44 -47.38 48.71
N ALA A 117 -41.58 -46.64 49.82
CA ALA A 117 -41.02 -46.78 51.19
C ALA A 117 -39.48 -46.90 51.39
N ARG A 118 -38.84 -46.42 52.46
CA ARG A 118 -39.11 -46.53 53.91
C ARG A 118 -38.33 -45.41 54.65
N THR A 119 -38.96 -44.59 55.52
CA THR A 119 -38.78 -44.50 57.00
C THR A 119 -37.30 -44.51 57.49
N ASN A 120 -36.82 -43.72 58.46
CA ASN A 120 -37.44 -43.09 59.63
C ASN A 120 -36.39 -42.17 60.35
N THR A 121 -36.85 -41.11 61.03
CA THR A 121 -36.51 -40.58 62.40
C THR A 121 -35.05 -40.64 62.92
N ARG A 122 -34.53 -39.75 63.77
CA ARG A 122 -34.99 -38.60 64.59
C ARG A 122 -33.72 -37.86 65.02
#